data_AF-A0A2K3ME26-F1
#
_entry.id   AF-A0A2K3ME26-F1
#
_cell.length_a   1.000
_cell.length_b   1.000
_cell.length_c   1.000
_cell.angle_alpha   90.00
_cell.angle_beta   90.00
_cell.angle_gamma   90.00
#
_symmetry.space_group_name_H-M   'P 1'
#
loop_
_entity.id
_entity.type
_entity.pdbx_description
1 polymer ?
#
loop_
_entity_poly.entity_id
_entity_poly.type
_entity_poly.pdbx_seq_one_letter_code
_entity_poly.pdbx_strand_id
1 'polypeptide(L)' 'MQNMRNVTDEFFKLPIIEKDKYAMLSNDVHGYGHAYVVSEEQTLDWTDTLFLLIYPTRFRQLQFWPKPPLGF' A
#
# COMPACT_ATOMS: atom_id res chain seq x y z
N MET A 1 12.05 -8.56 11.89
CA MET A 1 12.15 -7.33 11.08
C MET A 1 12.63 -7.59 9.65
N GLN A 2 13.62 -8.46 9.42
CA GLN A 2 14.11 -8.76 8.06
C GLN A 2 13.01 -9.21 7.10
N ASN A 3 12.14 -10.13 7.53
CA ASN A 3 11.04 -10.63 6.68
C ASN A 3 10.10 -9.51 6.23
N MET A 4 9.81 -8.52 7.09
CA MET A 4 8.99 -7.37 6.72
C MET A 4 9.68 -6.54 5.64
N ARG A 5 10.99 -6.29 5.78
CA ARG A 5 11.76 -5.55 4.75
C ARG A 5 11.77 -6.29 3.42
N ASN A 6 11.96 -7.60 3.42
CA ASN A 6 11.98 -8.41 2.20
C ASN A 6 10.61 -8.37 1.50
N VAL A 7 9.51 -8.58 2.23
CA VAL A 7 8.15 -8.53 1.66
C VAL A 7 7.85 -7.14 1.09
N THR A 8 8.27 -6.07 1.77
CA THR A 8 8.11 -4.70 1.27
C THR A 8 8.92 -4.49 -0.02
N ASP A 9 10.19 -4.88 -0.04
CA ASP A 9 11.04 -4.77 -1.23
C ASP A 9 10.48 -5.56 -2.42
N GLU A 10 10.02 -6.79 -2.19
CA GLU A 10 9.35 -7.62 -3.20
C GLU A 10 8.08 -6.96 -3.73
N PHE A 11 7.23 -6.42 -2.87
CA PHE A 11 6.00 -5.73 -3.27
C PHE A 11 6.28 -4.53 -4.18
N PHE A 12 7.21 -3.65 -3.80
CA PHE A 12 7.48 -2.43 -4.57
C PHE A 12 8.20 -2.70 -5.90
N LYS A 13 8.85 -3.87 -6.04
CA LYS A 13 9.43 -4.37 -7.30
C LYS A 13 8.39 -4.94 -8.27
N LEU A 14 7.15 -5.18 -7.84
CA LEU A 14 6.09 -5.65 -8.73
C LEU A 14 5.78 -4.62 -9.83
N PRO A 15 5.34 -5.07 -11.02
CA PRO A 15 4.81 -4.18 -12.05
C PRO A 15 3.67 -3.31 -11.50
N ILE A 16 3.51 -2.09 -12.04
CA ILE A 16 2.45 -1.17 -11.58
C ILE A 16 1.06 -1.80 -11.63
N ILE A 17 0.74 -2.57 -12.67
CA ILE A 17 -0.54 -3.28 -12.82
C ILE A 17 -0.82 -4.24 -11.66
N GLU A 18 0.21 -4.85 -11.09
CA GLU A 18 0.08 -5.75 -9.93
C GLU A 18 -0.12 -4.95 -8.64
N LYS A 19 0.56 -3.80 -8.51
CA LYS A 19 0.40 -2.90 -7.34
C LYS A 19 -0.96 -2.19 -7.35
N ASP A 20 -1.50 -1.86 -8.51
CA ASP A 20 -2.82 -1.23 -8.68
C ASP A 20 -3.98 -2.13 -8.20
N LYS A 21 -3.76 -3.45 -8.07
CA LYS A 21 -4.72 -4.36 -7.41
C LYS A 21 -4.91 -4.03 -5.93
N TYR A 22 -3.98 -3.29 -5.34
CA TYR A 22 -4.02 -2.81 -3.97
C TYR A 22 -4.39 -1.33 -3.89
N ALA A 23 -4.81 -0.70 -4.99
CA ALA A 23 -5.04 0.74 -5.07
C ALA A 23 -5.94 1.26 -3.93
N MET A 24 -5.54 2.37 -3.34
CA MET A 24 -6.32 3.06 -2.34
C MET A 24 -7.65 3.54 -2.94
N LEU A 25 -8.75 3.18 -2.29
CA LEU A 25 -10.09 3.60 -2.69
C LEU A 25 -10.36 5.03 -2.20
N SER A 26 -11.16 5.81 -2.93
CA SER A 26 -11.43 7.22 -2.59
C SER A 26 -12.10 7.43 -1.23
N ASN A 27 -12.68 6.39 -0.65
CA ASN A 27 -13.37 6.38 0.64
C ASN A 27 -12.65 5.54 1.70
N ASP A 28 -11.40 5.13 1.47
CA ASP A 28 -10.65 4.26 2.38
C ASP A 28 -9.19 4.70 2.52
N VAL A 29 -8.65 4.69 3.74
CA VAL A 29 -7.25 5.02 3.97
C VAL A 29 -6.30 3.88 3.61
N HIS A 30 -6.80 2.66 3.48
CA HIS A 30 -5.97 1.51 3.14
C HIS A 30 -5.69 1.42 1.65
N GLY A 31 -4.46 1.00 1.30
CA GLY A 31 -4.08 0.64 -0.06
C GLY A 31 -2.79 1.30 -0.53
N TYR A 32 -2.47 1.02 -1.80
CA TYR A 32 -1.33 1.52 -2.54
C TYR A 32 -1.71 2.80 -3.30
N GLY A 33 -0.86 3.82 -3.21
CA GLY A 33 -1.04 5.06 -3.95
C GLY A 33 -0.31 6.23 -3.30
N HIS A 34 -0.61 7.42 -3.79
CA HIS A 34 -0.15 8.66 -3.19
C HIS A 34 -1.12 9.13 -2.10
N ALA A 35 -0.63 9.94 -1.15
CA ALA A 35 -1.48 10.55 -0.14
C ALA A 35 -2.60 11.40 -0.78
N TYR A 36 -3.75 11.50 -0.10
CA TYR A 36 -4.89 12.28 -0.56
C TYR A 36 -4.50 13.72 -0.90
N VAL A 37 -4.96 14.20 -2.07
CA VAL A 37 -4.87 15.61 -2.45
C VAL A 37 -6.02 16.36 -1.77
N VAL A 38 -5.68 17.31 -0.90
CA VAL A 38 -6.63 18.11 -0.12
C VAL A 38 -6.81 19.52 -0.66
N SER A 39 -5.85 20.04 -1.45
CA SER A 39 -5.95 21.35 -2.11
C SER A 39 -5.04 21.44 -3.34
N GLU A 40 -5.26 22.46 -4.18
CA GLU A 40 -4.42 22.70 -5.37
C GLU A 40 -2.99 23.17 -4.99
N GLU A 41 -2.83 23.82 -3.84
CA GLU A 41 -1.55 24.33 -3.35
C GLU A 41 -0.74 23.29 -2.57
N GLN A 42 -1.26 22.07 -2.41
CA GLN A 42 -0.57 21.02 -1.67
C GLN A 42 0.68 20.55 -2.42
N THR A 43 1.84 20.72 -1.81
CA THR A 43 3.07 20.04 -2.25
C THR A 43 2.97 18.56 -1.94
N LEU A 44 3.16 17.72 -2.94
CA LEU A 44 3.13 16.26 -2.83
C LEU A 44 4.55 15.71 -2.64
N ASP A 45 4.67 14.68 -1.80
CA ASP A 45 5.92 13.95 -1.64
C ASP A 45 6.25 13.17 -2.93
N TRP A 46 7.54 13.04 -3.26
CA TRP A 46 7.96 12.16 -4.35
C TRP A 46 8.06 10.72 -3.84
N THR A 47 6.91 10.14 -3.49
CA THR A 47 6.84 8.79 -2.92
C THR A 47 5.58 8.04 -3.34
N ASP A 48 5.73 6.72 -3.44
CA ASP A 48 4.62 5.78 -3.43
C ASP A 48 4.42 5.25 -2.01
N THR A 49 3.18 5.07 -1.58
CA THR A 49 2.86 4.58 -0.23
C THR A 49 1.91 3.39 -0.29
N LEU A 50 2.14 2.39 0.57
CA LEU A 50 1.15 1.37 0.93
C LEU A 50 0.74 1.60 2.39
N PHE A 51 -0.47 2.10 2.61
CA PHE A 51 -0.96 2.41 3.97
C PHE A 51 -1.83 1.27 4.51
N LEU A 52 -1.53 0.81 5.73
CA LEU A 52 -2.24 -0.28 6.40
C LEU A 52 -2.45 0.02 7.89
N LEU A 53 -3.70 0.11 8.34
CA LEU A 53 -4.00 0.06 9.77
C LEU A 53 -3.87 -1.38 10.27
N ILE A 54 -2.89 -1.60 11.15
CA ILE A 54 -2.59 -2.92 11.74
C ILE A 54 -3.17 -3.11 13.15
N TYR A 55 -3.56 -2.03 13.83
CA TYR A 55 -4.12 -2.05 15.17
C TYR A 55 -5.11 -0.89 15.40
N PRO A 56 -6.22 -1.10 16.12
CA PRO A 56 -6.74 -2.38 16.61
C PRO A 56 -7.14 -3.35 15.49
N THR A 57 -7.12 -4.65 15.80
CA THR A 57 -7.34 -5.74 14.82
C THR A 57 -8.62 -5.59 14.00
N ARG A 58 -9.67 -4.98 14.56
CA ARG A 58 -10.93 -4.72 13.86
C ARG A 58 -10.82 -3.81 12.63
N PHE A 59 -9.76 -3.01 12.52
CA PHE A 59 -9.52 -2.14 11.37
C PHE A 59 -8.61 -2.78 10.31
N ARG A 60 -8.15 -4.03 10.52
CA ARG A 60 -7.33 -4.71 9.52
C ARG A 60 -8.18 -5.07 8.30
N GLN A 61 -7.73 -4.59 7.15
CA GLN A 61 -8.31 -4.91 5.85
C GLN A 61 -7.35 -5.81 5.06
N LEU A 62 -7.50 -7.13 5.26
CA LEU A 62 -6.56 -8.13 4.75
C LEU A 62 -6.49 -8.19 3.21
N GLN A 63 -7.49 -7.66 2.51
CA GLN A 63 -7.46 -7.59 1.04
C GLN A 63 -6.33 -6.69 0.50
N PHE A 64 -5.88 -5.71 1.29
CA PHE A 64 -4.78 -4.81 0.92
C PHE A 64 -3.40 -5.32 1.38
N TRP A 65 -3.34 -6.45 2.08
CA TRP A 65 -2.07 -6.98 2.58
C TRP A 65 -1.33 -7.68 1.44
N PRO A 66 -0.06 -7.32 1.17
CA PRO A 66 0.74 -7.98 0.15
C PRO A 66 0.73 -9.49 0.37
N LYS A 67 0.21 -10.22 -0.61
CA LYS A 67 0.29 -11.67 -0.59
C LYS A 67 1.71 -12.04 -1.03
N PRO A 68 2.38 -12.99 -0.35
CA PRO A 68 3.63 -13.52 -0.88
C PRO A 68 3.39 -13.96 -2.33
N PRO A 69 4.34 -13.75 -3.24
CA PRO A 69 4.19 -14.21 -4.61
C PRO A 69 3.85 -15.69 -4.59
N LEU A 70 2.70 -16.05 -5.17
CA LEU A 70 2.33 -17.45 -5.38
C LEU A 70 3.30 -18.00 -6.44
N GLY A 71 4.35 -18.71 -5.98
CA GLY A 71 5.21 -19.51 -6.86
C GLY A 71 6.69 -19.16 -6.84
N PHE A 72 7.37 -19.40 -5.72
CA PHE A 72 8.77 -19.83 -5.72
C PHE A 72 8.85 -21.25 -5.16
#